data_AF-A0A7X8VXM1-F1
#
_entry.id   AF-A0A7X8VXM1-F1
#
_cell.length_a   1.000
_cell.length_b   1.000
_cell.length_c   1.000
_cell.angle_alpha   90.00
_cell.angle_beta   90.00
_cell.angle_gamma   90.00
#
_symmetry.space_group_name_H-M   'P 1'
#
loop_
_entity.id
_entity.type
_entity.pdbx_description
1 polymer ?
#
loop_
_entity_poly.entity_id
_entity_poly.type
_entity_poly.pdbx_seq_one_letter_code
_entity_poly.pdbx_strand_id
1 'polypeptide(L)'
;MKNKLLFLASFFCLSVFAAFQYEIVTEPYTNAHGEGTQGNYFHIHVTSGSGTFYIVDKINNLMSMPGNNEVLAKVAKESTVTTLEYGYVDLATDTLFPGTGNTIITNHYKHGKWQDLVYQTGYEVGTFSAGETFGLWVANLSGTINTSTYGPYSYRGSYNEDSTDAFGTILAQLEYTTSPTAIFFGIAAYEAEAPAVSGQPLPGTLASLALAAGAMGLCRRKRKKN
;
A
#
# COMPACT_ATOMS: atom_id res chain seq x y z
N MET A 1 18.98 52.34 -4.86
CA MET A 1 19.14 50.98 -4.29
C MET A 1 17.80 50.21 -4.29
N LYS A 2 17.18 49.97 -5.45
CA LYS A 2 15.84 49.32 -5.55
C LYS A 2 15.87 47.87 -6.10
N ASN A 3 17.03 47.35 -6.48
CA ASN A 3 17.14 46.07 -7.20
C ASN A 3 17.55 44.88 -6.33
N LYS A 4 17.68 45.05 -5.00
CA LYS A 4 18.11 43.97 -4.09
C LYS A 4 16.95 43.22 -3.43
N LEU A 5 15.74 43.77 -3.46
CA LEU A 5 14.57 43.13 -2.82
C LEU A 5 13.87 42.10 -3.72
N LEU A 6 14.06 42.17 -5.04
CA LEU A 6 13.41 41.25 -5.98
C LEU A 6 14.09 39.86 -6.00
N PHE A 7 15.38 39.78 -5.65
CA PHE A 7 16.14 38.52 -5.63
C PHE A 7 15.87 37.65 -4.40
N LEU A 8 15.25 38.20 -3.35
CA LEU A 8 14.92 37.43 -2.13
C LEU A 8 13.51 36.83 -2.18
N ALA A 9 12.69 37.22 -3.15
CA ALA A 9 11.32 36.73 -3.31
C ALA A 9 11.22 35.49 -4.22
N SER A 10 12.27 35.15 -4.97
CA SER A 10 12.32 34.00 -5.88
C SER A 10 12.88 32.71 -5.24
N PHE A 11 13.23 32.73 -3.94
CA PHE A 11 13.75 31.55 -3.23
C PHE A 11 12.71 30.81 -2.37
N PHE A 12 11.45 31.27 -2.34
CA PHE A 12 10.33 30.47 -1.85
C PHE A 12 9.71 29.70 -3.03
N CYS A 13 10.51 28.83 -3.67
CA CYS A 13 9.94 27.70 -4.38
C CYS A 13 9.22 26.87 -3.32
N LEU A 14 7.91 27.07 -3.22
CA LEU A 14 6.99 26.20 -2.51
C LEU A 14 7.12 24.81 -3.16
N SER A 15 8.03 23.99 -2.64
CA SER A 15 8.01 22.56 -2.87
C SER A 15 6.77 22.02 -2.16
N VAL A 16 5.63 22.14 -2.84
CA VAL A 16 4.46 21.31 -2.56
C VAL A 16 4.91 19.90 -2.91
N PHE A 17 5.47 19.18 -1.93
CA PHE A 17 5.66 17.75 -2.07
C PHE A 17 4.26 17.16 -2.25
N ALA A 18 4.02 16.63 -3.44
CA ALA A 18 2.75 16.02 -3.75
C ALA A 18 2.62 14.80 -2.82
N ALA A 19 1.57 14.81 -1.98
CA ALA A 19 1.32 13.71 -1.05
C ALA A 19 1.26 12.39 -1.82
N PHE A 20 1.76 11.32 -1.22
CA PHE A 20 1.66 10.00 -1.81
C PHE A 20 0.19 9.63 -2.07
N GLN A 21 -0.11 9.27 -3.32
CA GLN A 21 -1.44 8.85 -3.76
C GLN A 21 -1.28 7.71 -4.75
N TYR A 22 -2.23 6.79 -4.71
CA TYR A 22 -2.32 5.68 -5.63
C TYR A 22 -3.80 5.32 -5.83
N GLU A 23 -4.07 4.59 -6.91
CA GLU A 23 -5.36 3.99 -7.17
C GLU A 23 -5.20 2.50 -7.49
N ILE A 24 -6.24 1.74 -7.18
CA ILE A 24 -6.36 0.34 -7.60
C ILE A 24 -7.39 0.34 -8.73
N VAL A 25 -6.92 0.03 -9.92
CA VAL A 25 -7.74 0.01 -11.13
C VAL A 25 -8.23 -1.41 -11.35
N THR A 26 -9.55 -1.62 -11.28
CA THR A 26 -10.17 -2.89 -11.60
C THR A 26 -10.56 -2.93 -13.07
N GLU A 27 -10.14 -3.99 -13.75
CA GLU A 27 -10.45 -4.25 -15.14
C GLU A 27 -11.53 -5.32 -15.22
N PRO A 28 -12.69 -5.01 -15.84
CA PRO A 28 -13.76 -5.97 -16.01
C PRO A 28 -13.24 -7.24 -16.68
N TYR A 29 -13.70 -8.40 -16.20
CA TYR A 29 -13.46 -9.66 -16.89
C TYR A 29 -13.92 -9.55 -18.35
N THR A 30 -13.03 -9.85 -19.29
CA THR A 30 -13.43 -10.08 -20.68
C THR A 30 -12.97 -11.45 -21.12
N ASN A 31 -13.84 -12.19 -21.81
CA ASN A 31 -13.50 -13.49 -22.44
C ASN A 31 -12.46 -13.36 -23.58
N ALA A 32 -11.87 -12.18 -23.78
CA ALA A 32 -10.96 -11.90 -24.90
C ALA A 32 -9.65 -12.70 -24.81
N HIS A 33 -9.27 -13.13 -23.61
CA HIS A 33 -7.96 -13.76 -23.34
C HIS A 33 -8.04 -15.30 -23.21
N GLY A 34 -9.25 -15.88 -23.22
CA GLY A 34 -9.42 -17.34 -23.32
C GLY A 34 -9.08 -18.13 -22.05
N GLU A 35 -8.66 -17.47 -20.96
CA GLU A 35 -8.53 -18.09 -19.64
C GLU A 35 -9.93 -18.24 -19.03
N GLY A 36 -10.51 -19.43 -19.18
CA GLY A 36 -11.93 -19.74 -18.98
C GLY A 36 -12.47 -19.71 -17.55
N THR A 37 -12.22 -18.65 -16.78
CA THR A 37 -12.94 -18.41 -15.51
C THR A 37 -13.14 -16.92 -15.27
N GLN A 38 -14.40 -16.54 -15.02
CA GLN A 38 -14.89 -15.20 -14.68
C GLN A 38 -14.10 -14.55 -13.53
N GLY A 39 -13.80 -13.25 -13.58
CA GLY A 39 -13.29 -12.45 -12.44
C GLY A 39 -12.60 -11.16 -12.87
N ASN A 40 -12.69 -10.09 -12.07
CA ASN A 40 -12.07 -8.80 -12.40
C ASN A 40 -10.55 -8.80 -12.11
N TYR A 41 -9.75 -8.42 -13.10
CA TYR A 41 -8.32 -8.19 -12.87
C TYR A 41 -8.11 -6.84 -12.22
N PHE A 42 -6.96 -6.63 -11.59
CA PHE A 42 -6.62 -5.33 -11.05
C PHE A 42 -5.12 -5.07 -11.05
N HIS A 43 -4.78 -3.79 -11.17
CA HIS A 43 -3.42 -3.29 -11.04
C HIS A 43 -3.40 -2.04 -10.15
N ILE A 44 -2.21 -1.70 -9.67
CA ILE A 44 -1.99 -0.54 -8.82
C ILE A 44 -1.27 0.51 -9.67
N HIS A 45 -1.81 1.73 -9.68
CA HIS A 45 -1.19 2.89 -10.32
C HIS A 45 -0.83 3.94 -9.27
N VAL A 46 0.45 4.31 -9.19
CA VAL A 46 0.90 5.38 -8.29
C VAL A 46 0.70 6.73 -8.98
N THR A 47 -0.26 7.50 -8.51
CA THR A 47 -0.65 8.77 -9.14
C THR A 47 0.21 9.95 -8.68
N SER A 48 0.79 9.88 -7.47
CA SER A 48 1.59 10.96 -6.90
C SER A 48 2.52 10.46 -5.79
N GLY A 49 3.66 11.14 -5.61
CA GLY A 49 4.63 10.83 -4.55
C GLY A 49 5.35 9.49 -4.74
N SER A 50 5.89 8.95 -3.66
CA SER A 50 6.43 7.59 -3.61
C SER A 50 5.94 6.90 -2.35
N GLY A 51 5.65 5.60 -2.45
CA GLY A 51 5.13 4.82 -1.36
C GLY A 51 5.61 3.39 -1.36
N THR A 52 5.72 2.83 -0.17
CA THR A 52 5.99 1.42 0.05
C THR A 52 4.68 0.67 0.19
N PHE A 53 4.51 -0.37 -0.62
CA PHE A 53 3.31 -1.18 -0.69
C PHE A 53 3.46 -2.51 0.04
N TYR A 54 2.35 -2.96 0.59
CA TYR A 54 2.24 -4.18 1.38
C TYR A 54 1.00 -4.96 0.97
N ILE A 55 1.13 -6.28 0.83
CA ILE A 55 -0.02 -7.18 0.87
C ILE A 55 -0.28 -7.59 2.32
N VAL A 56 -1.53 -7.63 2.71
CA VAL A 56 -1.91 -7.67 4.13
C VAL A 56 -2.77 -8.88 4.43
N ASP A 57 -2.54 -9.52 5.57
CA ASP A 57 -3.34 -10.66 6.01
C ASP A 57 -4.84 -10.30 6.11
N LYS A 58 -5.68 -11.22 5.63
CA LYS A 58 -7.11 -11.21 5.96
C LYS A 58 -7.30 -11.65 7.41
N ILE A 59 -8.07 -10.86 8.16
CA ILE A 59 -8.46 -11.20 9.53
C ILE A 59 -9.92 -11.61 9.58
N ASN A 60 -10.16 -12.89 9.90
CA ASN A 60 -11.51 -13.44 9.97
C ASN A 60 -12.32 -12.92 11.15
N ASN A 61 -11.67 -12.73 12.31
CA ASN A 61 -12.33 -12.31 13.53
C ASN A 61 -11.39 -11.49 14.44
N LEU A 62 -11.97 -10.65 15.29
CA LEU A 62 -11.24 -9.85 16.28
C LEU A 62 -11.01 -10.57 17.61
N MET A 63 -11.38 -11.85 17.70
CA MET A 63 -11.07 -12.71 18.84
C MET A 63 -9.86 -13.57 18.52
N SER A 64 -8.82 -13.54 19.36
CA SER A 64 -7.63 -14.39 19.18
C SER A 64 -8.03 -15.87 19.19
N MET A 65 -7.76 -16.55 18.08
CA MET A 65 -7.98 -17.99 17.91
C MET A 65 -6.92 -18.59 16.98
N PRO A 66 -6.60 -19.89 17.12
CA PRO A 66 -5.71 -20.57 16.18
C PRO A 66 -6.25 -20.48 14.75
N GLY A 67 -5.43 -20.00 13.80
CA GLY A 67 -5.82 -19.85 12.39
C GLY A 67 -6.52 -18.54 12.04
N ASN A 68 -6.50 -17.54 12.93
CA ASN A 68 -7.10 -16.23 12.66
C ASN A 68 -6.33 -15.39 11.62
N ASN A 69 -5.03 -15.65 11.46
CA ASN A 69 -4.24 -15.17 10.33
C ASN A 69 -4.35 -16.24 9.24
N GLU A 70 -5.14 -15.96 8.21
CA GLU A 70 -5.35 -16.89 7.11
C GLU A 70 -4.08 -17.05 6.24
N VAL A 71 -4.17 -18.04 5.35
CA VAL A 71 -3.20 -18.58 4.39
C VAL A 71 -2.00 -17.69 3.99
N LEU A 72 -2.17 -16.37 3.79
CA LEU A 72 -1.08 -15.49 3.37
C LEU A 72 0.11 -15.56 4.33
N ALA A 73 -0.08 -15.55 5.65
CA ALA A 73 1.03 -15.69 6.60
C ALA A 73 1.76 -17.05 6.55
N LYS A 74 1.17 -18.07 5.91
CA LYS A 74 1.80 -19.37 5.68
C LYS A 74 2.52 -19.42 4.33
N VAL A 75 1.97 -18.70 3.35
CA VAL A 75 2.46 -18.57 1.98
C VAL A 75 3.60 -17.56 1.87
N ALA A 76 3.48 -16.40 2.53
CA ALA A 76 4.49 -15.35 2.56
C ALA A 76 5.73 -15.70 3.40
N LYS A 77 5.83 -16.94 3.89
CA LYS A 77 7.06 -17.45 4.50
C LYS A 77 8.05 -17.82 3.40
N GLU A 78 9.33 -17.71 3.72
CA GLU A 78 10.38 -18.31 2.91
C GLU A 78 9.99 -19.77 2.59
N SER A 79 9.74 -20.03 1.32
CA SER A 79 9.76 -21.40 0.81
C SER A 79 11.11 -22.00 1.17
N THR A 80 11.22 -23.32 1.32
CA THR A 80 12.46 -24.05 1.65
C THR A 80 13.64 -23.81 0.69
N VAL A 81 13.49 -22.88 -0.26
CA VAL A 81 14.41 -22.47 -1.31
C VAL A 81 14.40 -20.93 -1.43
N THR A 82 14.89 -20.19 -0.43
CA THR A 82 15.43 -18.79 -0.52
C THR A 82 14.65 -17.74 -1.34
N THR A 83 13.37 -17.96 -1.64
CA THR A 83 12.56 -17.12 -2.52
C THR A 83 11.22 -16.91 -1.85
N LEU A 84 10.80 -15.64 -1.78
CA LEU A 84 9.51 -15.26 -1.25
C LEU A 84 8.45 -15.61 -2.28
N GLU A 85 7.33 -16.18 -1.83
CA GLU A 85 6.23 -16.64 -2.68
C GLU A 85 5.20 -15.53 -2.95
N TYR A 86 5.65 -14.28 -2.97
CA TYR A 86 4.85 -13.11 -3.30
C TYR A 86 5.71 -11.96 -3.82
N GLY A 87 5.08 -11.00 -4.47
CA GLY A 87 5.71 -9.74 -4.85
C GLY A 87 4.90 -8.97 -5.89
N TYR A 88 5.60 -8.31 -6.81
CA TYR A 88 4.98 -7.51 -7.86
C TYR A 88 5.34 -8.01 -9.27
N VAL A 89 4.48 -7.65 -10.21
CA VAL A 89 4.63 -7.90 -11.64
C VAL A 89 4.93 -6.58 -12.32
N ASP A 90 6.03 -6.52 -13.08
CA ASP A 90 6.26 -5.43 -14.02
C ASP A 90 5.38 -5.64 -15.26
N LEU A 91 4.40 -4.75 -15.45
CA LEU A 91 3.42 -4.85 -16.53
C LEU A 91 4.00 -4.60 -17.93
N ALA A 92 5.20 -4.02 -18.03
CA ALA A 92 5.86 -3.82 -19.31
C ALA A 92 6.55 -5.09 -19.81
N THR A 93 6.97 -5.97 -18.90
CA THR A 93 7.81 -7.14 -19.20
C THR A 93 7.22 -8.48 -18.77
N ASP A 94 6.11 -8.47 -18.02
CA ASP A 94 5.53 -9.62 -17.32
C ASP A 94 6.52 -10.32 -16.36
N THR A 95 7.55 -9.60 -15.92
CA THR A 95 8.56 -10.14 -15.00
C THR A 95 8.04 -10.13 -13.58
N LEU A 96 8.21 -11.26 -12.88
CA LEU A 96 7.88 -11.41 -11.47
C LEU A 96 9.08 -11.01 -10.61
N PHE A 97 8.88 -10.03 -9.72
CA PHE A 97 9.85 -9.62 -8.73
C PHE A 97 9.37 -10.04 -7.35
N PRO A 98 10.19 -10.75 -6.55
CA PRO A 98 9.83 -11.08 -5.18
C PRO A 98 9.73 -9.81 -4.33
N GLY A 99 8.87 -9.87 -3.30
CA GLY A 99 8.84 -8.86 -2.24
C GLY A 99 10.17 -8.77 -1.49
N THR A 100 10.23 -7.95 -0.46
CA THR A 100 11.49 -7.73 0.29
C THR A 100 11.61 -8.60 1.54
N GLY A 101 10.50 -9.20 1.99
CA GLY A 101 10.45 -10.02 3.21
C GLY A 101 10.27 -9.20 4.48
N ASN A 102 10.33 -7.87 4.38
CA ASN A 102 10.02 -6.98 5.49
C ASN A 102 8.54 -7.08 5.85
N THR A 103 8.24 -6.92 7.14
CA THR A 103 6.86 -6.97 7.64
C THR A 103 6.55 -5.80 8.55
N ILE A 104 5.29 -5.35 8.53
CA ILE A 104 4.75 -4.35 9.44
C ILE A 104 3.46 -4.85 10.10
N ILE A 105 3.06 -4.21 11.20
CA ILE A 105 1.72 -4.35 11.76
C ILE A 105 0.89 -3.18 11.23
N THR A 106 -0.12 -3.46 10.42
CA THR A 106 -1.01 -2.42 9.85
C THR A 106 -2.14 -2.08 10.80
N ASN A 107 -2.71 -3.10 11.46
CA ASN A 107 -3.80 -2.96 12.43
C ASN A 107 -3.60 -3.92 13.60
N HIS A 108 -4.19 -3.58 14.75
CA HIS A 108 -4.26 -4.48 15.90
C HIS A 108 -5.52 -4.24 16.72
N TYR A 109 -6.00 -5.28 17.40
CA TYR A 109 -7.16 -5.18 18.28
C TYR A 109 -7.04 -6.07 19.52
N LYS A 110 -7.44 -5.51 20.66
CA LYS A 110 -7.56 -6.24 21.93
C LYS A 110 -9.03 -6.22 22.38
N HIS A 111 -9.70 -7.36 22.34
CA HIS A 111 -11.10 -7.44 22.78
C HIS A 111 -11.25 -7.18 24.29
N GLY A 112 -10.26 -7.58 25.09
CA GLY A 112 -10.31 -7.45 26.55
C GLY A 112 -8.97 -7.76 27.20
N LYS A 113 -8.83 -7.39 28.48
CA LYS A 113 -7.53 -7.43 29.18
C LYS A 113 -6.87 -8.83 29.23
N TRP A 114 -7.66 -9.89 29.18
CA TRP A 114 -7.24 -11.29 29.28
C TRP A 114 -7.13 -12.02 27.94
N GLN A 115 -7.40 -11.33 26.83
CA GLN A 115 -7.32 -11.91 25.49
C GLN A 115 -6.05 -11.43 24.81
N ASP A 116 -5.49 -12.27 23.95
CA ASP A 116 -4.32 -11.91 23.15
C ASP A 116 -4.69 -10.86 22.11
N LEU A 117 -3.68 -10.12 21.67
CA LEU A 117 -3.84 -9.13 20.61
C LEU A 117 -3.95 -9.84 19.27
N VAL A 118 -4.95 -9.45 18.48
CA VAL A 118 -5.04 -9.83 17.07
C VAL A 118 -4.25 -8.79 16.28
N TYR A 119 -3.33 -9.26 15.45
CA TYR A 119 -2.50 -8.42 14.58
C TYR A 119 -2.85 -8.69 13.13
N GLN A 120 -2.93 -7.61 12.36
CA GLN A 120 -2.91 -7.68 10.91
C GLN A 120 -1.48 -7.38 10.44
N THR A 121 -0.87 -8.33 9.75
CA THR A 121 0.51 -8.21 9.26
C THR A 121 0.50 -7.82 7.79
N GLY A 122 1.30 -6.82 7.44
CA GLY A 122 1.61 -6.45 6.07
C GLY A 122 2.98 -6.98 5.66
N TYR A 123 3.08 -7.52 4.44
CA TYR A 123 4.29 -8.05 3.82
C TYR A 123 4.73 -7.13 2.69
N GLU A 124 5.94 -6.59 2.78
CA GLU A 124 6.42 -5.55 1.88
C GLU A 124 6.66 -6.09 0.46
N VAL A 125 5.95 -5.51 -0.48
CA VAL A 125 6.05 -5.82 -1.92
C VAL A 125 7.19 -5.04 -2.56
N GLY A 126 7.31 -3.76 -2.23
CA GLY A 126 8.30 -2.86 -2.80
C GLY A 126 7.92 -1.39 -2.66
N THR A 127 8.80 -0.52 -3.11
CA THR A 127 8.58 0.93 -3.12
C THR A 127 8.45 1.41 -4.56
N PHE A 128 7.39 2.17 -4.82
CA PHE A 128 7.03 2.65 -6.14
C PHE A 128 6.84 4.17 -6.11
N SER A 129 7.01 4.80 -7.26
CA SER A 129 6.99 6.24 -7.48
C SER A 129 5.89 6.63 -8.46
N ALA A 130 5.50 7.90 -8.42
CA ALA A 130 4.49 8.45 -9.32
C ALA A 130 4.75 8.10 -10.79
N GLY A 131 3.70 7.63 -11.47
CA GLY A 131 3.73 7.16 -12.84
C GLY A 131 3.95 5.66 -12.98
N GLU A 132 4.44 4.97 -11.94
CA GLU A 132 4.62 3.52 -11.99
C GLU A 132 3.29 2.79 -11.85
N THR A 133 3.17 1.68 -12.59
CA THR A 133 2.01 0.79 -12.56
C THR A 133 2.50 -0.64 -12.45
N PHE A 134 1.93 -1.40 -11.51
CA PHE A 134 2.38 -2.77 -11.24
C PHE A 134 1.20 -3.68 -10.89
N GLY A 135 1.39 -4.96 -11.16
CA GLY A 135 0.52 -6.03 -10.69
C GLY A 135 1.06 -6.66 -9.40
N LEU A 136 0.26 -7.50 -8.76
CA LEU A 136 0.69 -8.32 -7.64
C LEU A 136 0.74 -9.78 -8.07
N TRP A 137 1.64 -10.55 -7.47
CA TRP A 137 1.63 -12.01 -7.63
C TRP A 137 1.81 -12.69 -6.27
N VAL A 138 1.19 -13.86 -6.15
CA VAL A 138 1.30 -14.73 -4.97
C VAL A 138 1.31 -16.17 -5.46
N ALA A 139 2.27 -16.98 -5.00
CA ALA A 139 2.22 -18.42 -5.17
C ALA A 139 1.43 -19.07 -4.03
N ASN A 140 0.66 -20.12 -4.27
CA ASN A 140 0.01 -20.83 -3.18
C ASN A 140 0.93 -21.87 -2.53
N LEU A 141 0.48 -22.55 -1.48
CA LEU A 141 1.27 -23.59 -0.77
C LEU A 141 1.68 -24.79 -1.64
N SER A 142 1.11 -24.92 -2.84
CA SER A 142 1.51 -25.92 -3.84
C SER A 142 2.55 -25.38 -4.84
N GLY A 143 3.03 -24.15 -4.64
CA GLY A 143 3.94 -23.43 -5.54
C GLY A 143 3.30 -22.90 -6.83
N THR A 144 1.97 -22.92 -6.94
CA THR A 144 1.27 -22.41 -8.14
C THR A 144 1.15 -20.89 -8.04
N ILE A 145 1.71 -20.17 -9.00
CA ILE A 145 1.66 -18.70 -9.08
C ILE A 145 0.32 -18.23 -9.68
N ASN A 146 -0.23 -17.16 -9.14
CA ASN A 146 -1.29 -16.37 -9.76
C ASN A 146 -0.95 -14.88 -9.67
N THR A 147 -1.44 -14.09 -10.62
CA THR A 147 -1.20 -12.65 -10.78
C THR A 147 -2.51 -11.87 -10.73
N SER A 148 -2.47 -10.63 -10.23
CA SER A 148 -3.62 -9.72 -10.25
C SER A 148 -3.94 -9.17 -11.64
N THR A 149 -2.98 -9.25 -12.56
CA THR A 149 -3.08 -8.78 -13.95
C THR A 149 -3.11 -9.95 -14.93
N TYR A 150 -3.59 -9.67 -16.15
CA TYR A 150 -3.51 -10.59 -17.27
C TYR A 150 -2.06 -10.94 -17.60
N GLY A 151 -1.78 -12.22 -17.83
CA GLY A 151 -0.45 -12.69 -18.17
C GLY A 151 -0.34 -14.22 -18.16
N PRO A 152 0.86 -14.78 -18.39
CA PRO A 152 1.06 -16.24 -18.48
C PRO A 152 0.67 -17.04 -17.22
N TYR A 153 0.61 -16.36 -16.07
CA TYR A 153 0.29 -16.94 -14.76
C TYR A 153 -1.12 -16.57 -14.26
N SER A 154 -1.91 -15.84 -15.06
CA SER A 154 -3.17 -15.27 -14.60
C SER A 154 -4.29 -16.31 -14.60
N TYR A 155 -4.91 -16.52 -13.44
CA TYR A 155 -6.17 -17.23 -13.25
C TYR A 155 -7.28 -16.22 -12.91
N ARG A 156 -8.31 -16.62 -12.15
CA ARG A 156 -9.29 -15.70 -11.59
C ARG A 156 -8.65 -14.85 -10.49
N GLY A 157 -8.79 -13.53 -10.61
CA GLY A 157 -8.51 -12.54 -9.56
C GLY A 157 -9.73 -11.65 -9.33
N SER A 158 -9.78 -10.97 -8.19
CA SER A 158 -10.74 -9.89 -7.93
C SER A 158 -10.20 -8.91 -6.89
N TYR A 159 -10.68 -7.67 -6.93
CA TYR A 159 -10.52 -6.70 -5.86
C TYR A 159 -11.88 -6.11 -5.51
N ASN A 160 -12.22 -6.09 -4.22
CA ASN A 160 -13.47 -5.55 -3.70
C ASN A 160 -14.75 -6.25 -4.20
N GLU A 161 -14.69 -7.55 -4.53
CA GLU A 161 -15.87 -8.37 -4.87
C GLU A 161 -16.47 -9.06 -3.64
N ASP A 162 -15.60 -9.61 -2.76
CA ASP A 162 -16.00 -10.62 -1.77
C ASP A 162 -15.84 -10.17 -0.31
N SER A 163 -16.11 -8.88 -0.03
CA SER A 163 -16.19 -8.24 1.30
C SER A 163 -14.90 -7.68 1.91
N THR A 164 -15.09 -6.89 2.97
CA THR A 164 -14.04 -6.43 3.88
C THR A 164 -13.76 -7.48 4.96
N ASP A 165 -12.56 -7.48 5.53
CA ASP A 165 -12.23 -8.31 6.69
C ASP A 165 -12.76 -7.73 8.02
N ALA A 166 -12.43 -8.38 9.15
CA ALA A 166 -12.89 -7.95 10.47
C ALA A 166 -12.28 -6.62 10.96
N PHE A 167 -11.19 -6.15 10.34
CA PHE A 167 -10.64 -4.80 10.54
C PHE A 167 -11.24 -3.77 9.56
N GLY A 168 -12.09 -4.19 8.63
CA GLY A 168 -12.66 -3.34 7.59
C GLY A 168 -11.74 -3.16 6.38
N THR A 169 -10.67 -3.96 6.27
CA THR A 169 -9.76 -3.94 5.11
C THR A 169 -10.48 -4.51 3.89
N ILE A 170 -10.49 -3.76 2.78
CA ILE A 170 -10.99 -4.25 1.49
C ILE A 170 -10.04 -5.34 1.00
N LEU A 171 -10.62 -6.45 0.54
CA LEU A 171 -9.86 -7.63 0.13
C LEU A 171 -9.76 -7.75 -1.39
N ALA A 172 -8.58 -8.16 -1.83
CA ALA A 172 -8.34 -8.85 -3.07
C ALA A 172 -8.46 -10.37 -2.87
N GLN A 173 -8.73 -11.07 -3.96
CA GLN A 173 -8.69 -12.53 -4.05
C GLN A 173 -7.88 -12.94 -5.28
N LEU A 174 -7.04 -13.96 -5.10
CA LEU A 174 -6.43 -14.73 -6.20
C LEU A 174 -6.85 -16.18 -6.06
N GLU A 175 -7.40 -16.77 -7.14
CA GLU A 175 -7.81 -18.17 -7.18
C GLU A 175 -6.77 -19.07 -7.82
N TYR A 176 -6.80 -20.34 -7.43
CA TYR A 176 -5.85 -21.35 -7.87
C TYR A 176 -6.58 -22.64 -8.19
N THR A 177 -6.02 -23.41 -9.12
CA THR A 177 -6.46 -24.78 -9.42
C THR A 177 -5.96 -25.82 -8.42
N THR A 178 -5.02 -25.43 -7.56
CA THR A 178 -4.38 -26.27 -6.54
C THR A 178 -4.66 -25.72 -5.13
N SER A 179 -4.32 -26.48 -4.08
CA SER A 179 -4.60 -26.09 -2.70
C SER A 179 -3.54 -25.12 -2.15
N PRO A 180 -3.94 -24.07 -1.41
CA PRO A 180 -5.31 -23.56 -1.27
C PRO A 180 -5.83 -22.94 -2.57
N THR A 181 -7.11 -23.12 -2.85
CA THR A 181 -7.76 -22.71 -4.11
C THR A 181 -8.08 -21.22 -4.17
N ALA A 182 -7.92 -20.50 -3.07
CA ALA A 182 -8.03 -19.06 -3.02
C ALA A 182 -7.13 -18.49 -1.92
N ILE A 183 -6.54 -17.32 -2.20
CA ILE A 183 -5.83 -16.51 -1.22
C ILE A 183 -6.47 -15.14 -1.22
N PHE A 184 -6.88 -14.69 -0.03
CA PHE A 184 -7.40 -13.35 0.20
C PHE A 184 -6.34 -12.49 0.88
N PHE A 185 -6.24 -11.24 0.46
CA PHE A 185 -5.31 -10.28 1.05
C PHE A 185 -5.80 -8.84 0.90
N GLY A 186 -5.46 -7.98 1.85
CA GLY A 186 -5.62 -6.54 1.71
C GLY A 186 -4.43 -5.90 1.00
N ILE A 187 -4.60 -4.65 0.61
CA ILE A 187 -3.52 -3.81 0.09
C ILE A 187 -3.38 -2.61 1.02
N ALA A 188 -2.17 -2.38 1.52
CA ALA A 188 -1.81 -1.18 2.28
C ALA A 188 -0.61 -0.52 1.63
N ALA A 189 -0.54 0.80 1.75
CA ALA A 189 0.60 1.56 1.28
C ALA A 189 0.84 2.76 2.19
N TYR A 190 2.11 3.07 2.40
CA TYR A 190 2.54 4.18 3.24
C TYR A 190 3.52 5.03 2.44
N GLU A 191 3.50 6.34 2.67
CA GLU A 191 4.47 7.25 2.05
C GLU A 191 5.89 6.76 2.36
N ALA A 192 6.72 6.61 1.32
CA ALA A 192 8.09 6.19 1.49
C ALA A 192 8.82 7.28 2.27
N GLU A 193 9.61 6.90 3.29
CA GLU A 193 10.46 7.88 3.96
C GLU A 193 11.38 8.50 2.91
N ALA A 194 11.21 9.81 2.66
CA ALA A 194 12.09 10.53 1.75
C ALA A 194 13.54 10.27 2.22
N PRO A 195 14.49 9.93 1.32
CA PRO A 195 15.88 9.86 1.71
C PRO A 195 16.21 11.19 2.37
N ALA A 196 16.69 11.14 3.62
CA ALA A 196 16.86 12.32 4.45
C ALA A 196 17.63 13.41 3.68
N VAL A 197 16.89 14.36 3.10
CA VAL A 197 17.49 15.53 2.50
C VAL A 197 17.98 16.33 3.68
N SER A 198 19.27 16.23 3.98
CA SER A 198 19.95 17.03 4.99
C SER A 198 19.53 18.49 4.83
N GLY A 199 18.68 18.96 5.74
CA GLY A 199 18.16 20.33 5.74
C GLY A 199 16.64 20.50 5.56
N GLN A 200 15.85 19.45 5.28
CA GLN A 200 14.39 19.58 5.26
C GLN A 200 13.81 19.52 6.68
N PRO A 201 12.99 20.51 7.10
CA PRO A 201 12.41 20.48 8.43
C PRO A 201 11.31 19.40 8.46
N LEU A 202 11.32 18.58 9.52
CA LEU A 202 10.45 17.40 9.71
C LEU A 202 8.99 17.69 9.34
N PRO A 203 8.21 16.70 8.85
CA PRO A 203 6.80 16.87 8.47
C PRO A 203 5.85 17.46 9.54
N GLY A 204 6.28 17.60 10.80
CA GLY A 204 5.53 18.32 11.85
C GLY A 204 5.87 19.82 12.01
N THR A 205 6.90 20.32 11.34
CA THR A 205 7.39 21.70 11.47
C THR A 205 6.55 22.71 10.69
N LEU A 206 5.95 22.32 9.57
CA LEU A 206 5.04 23.19 8.80
C LEU A 206 3.74 23.47 9.55
N ALA A 207 3.18 22.48 10.25
CA ALA A 207 1.98 22.66 11.08
C ALA A 207 2.25 23.60 12.28
N SER A 208 3.43 23.48 12.90
CA SER A 208 3.84 24.37 13.99
C SER A 208 4.23 25.77 13.52
N LEU A 209 4.82 25.92 12.32
CA LEU A 209 5.05 27.24 11.70
C LEU A 209 3.74 27.93 11.29
N ALA A 210 2.76 27.18 10.76
CA ALA A 210 1.45 27.71 10.40
C ALA A 210 0.65 28.20 11.64
N LEU A 211 0.72 27.45 12.74
CA LEU A 211 0.14 27.87 14.03
C LEU A 211 0.87 29.08 14.64
N ALA A 212 2.21 29.13 14.55
CA ALA A 212 3.00 30.28 15.00
C ALA A 212 2.76 31.55 14.15
N ALA A 213 2.60 31.40 12.83
CA ALA A 213 2.26 32.50 11.92
C ALA A 213 0.82 33.00 12.16
N GLY A 214 -0.12 32.10 12.43
CA GLY A 214 -1.51 32.45 12.80
C GLY A 214 -1.59 33.22 14.13
N ALA A 215 -0.81 32.81 15.13
CA ALA A 215 -0.74 33.49 16.43
C ALA A 215 -0.12 34.91 16.33
N MET A 216 0.92 35.10 15.50
CA MET A 216 1.51 36.43 15.28
C MET A 216 0.62 37.36 14.43
N GLY A 217 -0.20 36.83 13.53
CA GLY A 217 -1.17 37.60 12.75
C GLY A 217 -2.31 38.18 13.60
N LEU A 218 -2.75 37.46 14.63
CA LEU A 218 -3.82 37.91 15.54
C LEU A 218 -3.33 38.98 16.55
N CYS A 219 -2.08 38.90 17.00
CA CYS A 219 -1.51 39.91 17.91
C CYS A 219 -1.29 41.28 17.23
N ARG A 220 -1.08 41.33 15.91
CA ARG A 220 -0.91 42.61 15.17
C ARG A 220 -2.20 43.34 14.84
N ARG A 221 -3.37 42.67 14.88
CA ARG A 221 -4.67 43.29 14.56
C ARG A 221 -5.35 44.03 15.72
N LYS A 222 -4.84 43.92 16.96
CA LYS A 222 -5.38 44.64 18.13
C LYS A 222 -4.77 46.01 18.41
N ARG A 223 -3.87 46.55 17.57
CA ARG A 223 -3.17 47.83 17.81
C ARG A 223 -3.51 48.99 16.86
N LYS A 224 -4.67 48.95 16.19
CA LYS A 224 -5.25 50.14 15.55
C LYS A 224 -6.76 50.19 15.74
N LYS A 225 -7.17 50.70 16.89
CA LYS A 225 -8.37 51.53 17.04
C LYS A 225 -8.11 52.50 18.19
N ASN A 226 -8.32 53.78 17.88
CA ASN A 226 -8.07 55.01 18.62
C ASN A 226 -6.67 55.58 18.45
#